data_AF-A0A453DHS3-F1
#
_entry.id   AF-A0A453DHS3-F1
#
_cell.length_a   1.000
_cell.length_b   1.000
_cell.length_c   1.000
_cell.angle_alpha   90.00
_cell.angle_beta   90.00
_cell.angle_gamma   90.00
#
_symmetry.space_group_name_H-M   'P 1'
#
loop_
_entity.id
_entity.type
_entity.pdbx_description
1 polymer ?
#
loop_
_entity_poly.entity_id
_entity_poly.type
_entity_poly.pdbx_seq_one_letter_code
_entity_poly.pdbx_strand_id
1 'polypeptide(L)' 'MTPKEAFRDLSHKFHGKGPGKMKLEKRQKKYQDDMKAKQMKSSDTPLMSAEKMRDAQARGQTPYLVLSGNAKSGYVH' A
#
# COMPACT_ATOMS: atom_id res chain seq x y z
N MET A 1 5.24 11.61 -14.83
CA MET A 1 6.50 10.93 -15.13
C MET A 1 7.60 11.63 -14.38
N THR A 2 8.37 10.92 -13.55
CA THR A 2 9.49 11.54 -12.83
C THR A 2 10.71 11.69 -13.77
N PRO A 3 11.66 12.61 -13.52
CA PRO A 3 12.89 12.71 -14.31
C PRO A 3 13.66 11.38 -14.40
N LYS A 4 13.64 10.60 -13.31
CA LYS A 4 14.21 9.24 -13.25
C LYS A 4 13.54 8.27 -14.23
N GLU A 5 12.23 8.37 -14.41
CA GLU A 5 11.50 7.54 -15.37
C GLU A 5 11.77 7.99 -16.80
N ALA A 6 11.88 9.29 -17.05
CA ALA A 6 12.22 9.85 -18.36
C ALA A 6 13.60 9.36 -18.83
N PHE A 7 14.62 9.44 -17.96
CA PHE A 7 15.95 8.91 -18.26
C PHE A 7 15.93 7.40 -18.52
N ARG A 8 15.17 6.64 -17.73
CA ARG A 8 15.07 5.19 -17.90
C ARG A 8 14.46 4.81 -19.25
N ASP A 9 13.46 5.54 -19.71
CA ASP A 9 12.84 5.27 -21.00
C ASP A 9 13.76 5.67 -22.16
N LEU A 10 14.52 6.76 -22.04
CA LEU A 10 15.58 7.11 -22.98
C LEU A 10 16.68 6.03 -23.02
N SER A 11 17.11 5.54 -21.85
CA SER A 11 18.12 4.49 -21.72
C SER A 11 17.67 3.18 -22.37
N HIS A 12 16.42 2.76 -22.17
CA HIS A 12 15.89 1.56 -22.83
C HIS A 12 15.82 1.71 -24.36
N LYS A 13 15.44 2.90 -24.86
CA LYS A 13 15.45 3.20 -26.30
C LYS A 13 16.87 3.18 -26.86
N PHE A 14 17.82 3.76 -26.14
CA PHE A 14 19.23 3.81 -26.55
C PHE A 14 19.89 2.42 -26.58
N HIS A 15 19.70 1.62 -25.53
CA HIS A 15 20.31 0.28 -25.45
C HIS A 15 19.48 -0.83 -26.11
N GLY A 16 18.26 -0.53 -26.59
CA GLY A 16 17.34 -1.50 -27.19
C GLY A 16 16.86 -2.60 -26.22
N LYS A 17 17.14 -2.46 -24.92
CA LYS A 17 16.84 -3.46 -23.88
C LYS A 17 15.81 -2.90 -22.92
N GLY A 18 14.57 -3.37 -23.07
CA GLY A 18 13.47 -3.01 -22.20
C GLY A 18 13.50 -3.74 -20.84
N PRO A 19 12.59 -3.36 -19.93
CA PRO A 19 12.42 -4.07 -18.68
C PRO A 19 11.76 -5.44 -18.93
N GLY A 20 12.20 -6.48 -18.22
CA GLY A 20 11.55 -7.79 -18.26
C GLY A 20 10.12 -7.78 -17.68
N LYS A 21 9.34 -8.83 -18.00
CA LYS A 21 7.90 -8.98 -17.67
C LYS A 21 7.57 -8.65 -16.21
N MET A 22 8.25 -9.27 -15.24
CA MET A 22 8.00 -9.02 -13.81
C MET A 22 8.20 -7.56 -13.40
N LYS A 23 9.20 -6.87 -13.99
CA LYS A 23 9.44 -5.45 -13.68
C LYS A 23 8.34 -4.55 -14.27
N LEU A 24 7.75 -4.94 -15.40
CA LEU A 24 6.63 -4.25 -15.99
C LEU A 24 5.36 -4.44 -15.14
N GLU A 25 5.05 -5.68 -14.77
CA GLU A 25 3.89 -6.01 -13.92
C GLU A 25 3.96 -5.31 -12.57
N LYS A 26 5.12 -5.33 -11.89
CA LYS A 26 5.30 -4.62 -10.61
C LYS A 26 5.09 -3.11 -10.76
N ARG A 27 5.54 -2.52 -11.89
CA ARG A 27 5.34 -1.09 -12.16
C ARG A 27 3.87 -0.76 -12.39
N GLN A 28 3.16 -1.59 -13.16
CA GLN A 28 1.72 -1.45 -13.38
C GLN A 28 0.93 -1.57 -12.08
N LYS A 29 1.26 -2.57 -11.24
CA LYS A 29 0.64 -2.73 -9.92
C LYS A 29 0.87 -1.50 -9.04
N LYS A 30 2.11 -1.00 -8.95
CA LYS A 30 2.41 0.23 -8.19
C LYS A 30 1.60 1.42 -8.71
N TYR A 31 1.51 1.59 -10.01
CA TYR A 31 0.73 2.67 -10.61
C TYR A 31 -0.76 2.57 -10.24
N GLN A 32 -1.34 1.38 -10.31
CA GLN A 32 -2.73 1.14 -9.89
C GLN A 32 -2.95 1.41 -8.41
N ASP A 33 -2.04 0.95 -7.55
CA ASP A 33 -2.10 1.16 -6.10
C ASP A 33 -2.00 2.67 -5.76
N ASP A 34 -1.08 3.40 -6.41
CA ASP A 34 -0.93 4.86 -6.26
C ASP A 34 -2.18 5.62 -6.75
N MET A 35 -2.78 5.21 -7.87
CA MET A 35 -4.01 5.81 -8.39
C MET A 35 -5.20 5.56 -7.47
N LYS A 36 -5.34 4.33 -6.96
CA LYS A 36 -6.36 3.99 -5.96
C LYS A 36 -6.20 4.85 -4.71
N ALA A 37 -4.98 4.96 -4.17
CA ALA A 37 -4.70 5.78 -2.99
C ALA A 37 -5.06 7.25 -3.20
N LYS A 38 -4.78 7.82 -4.38
CA LYS A 38 -5.16 9.22 -4.72
C LYS A 38 -6.66 9.43 -4.89
N GLN A 39 -7.39 8.41 -5.36
CA GLN A 39 -8.84 8.46 -5.55
C GLN A 39 -9.62 8.23 -4.25
N MET A 40 -8.98 7.68 -3.20
CA MET A 40 -9.62 7.51 -1.90
C MET A 40 -9.98 8.87 -1.31
N LYS A 41 -11.26 9.03 -0.96
CA LYS A 41 -11.75 10.17 -0.19
C LYS A 41 -11.25 10.04 1.25
N SER A 42 -10.92 11.17 1.88
CA SER A 42 -10.27 11.25 3.20
C SER A 42 -11.07 10.68 4.38
N SER A 43 -12.31 10.22 4.15
CA SER A 43 -13.20 9.77 5.23
C SER A 43 -13.12 8.27 5.53
N ASP A 44 -12.72 7.41 4.57
CA ASP A 44 -12.43 6.01 4.89
C ASP A 44 -11.58 5.33 3.82
N THR A 45 -10.62 4.53 4.28
CA THR A 45 -9.93 3.55 3.44
C THR A 45 -10.95 2.55 2.88
N PRO A 46 -10.77 1.98 1.68
CA PRO A 46 -11.73 1.05 1.08
C PRO A 46 -11.96 -0.24 1.88
N LEU A 47 -11.14 -0.51 2.91
CA LEU A 47 -11.30 -1.67 3.80
C LEU A 47 -12.18 -1.41 5.03
N MET A 48 -12.68 -0.18 5.22
CA MET A 48 -13.38 0.27 6.43
C MET A 48 -12.56 0.02 7.71
N SER A 49 -11.23 0.14 7.60
CA SER A 49 -10.32 -0.25 8.69
C SER A 49 -10.48 0.66 9.91
N ALA A 50 -10.76 1.96 9.69
CA ALA A 50 -10.98 2.91 10.77
C ALA A 50 -12.27 2.60 11.56
N GLU A 51 -13.36 2.31 10.86
CA GLU A 51 -14.63 1.92 11.48
C GLU A 51 -14.47 0.64 12.30
N LYS A 52 -13.86 -0.40 11.72
CA LYS A 52 -13.60 -1.67 12.44
C LYS A 52 -12.75 -1.51 13.69
N MET A 53 -11.77 -0.59 13.68
CA MET A 53 -10.98 -0.28 14.88
C MET A 53 -11.83 0.42 15.95
N ARG A 54 -12.68 1.37 15.56
CA ARG A 54 -13.61 2.03 16.48
C ARG A 54 -14.62 1.04 17.07
N ASP A 55 -15.15 0.13 16.27
CA ASP A 55 -16.03 -0.94 16.73
C ASP A 55 -15.33 -1.88 17.72
N ALA A 56 -14.06 -2.22 17.47
CA ALA A 56 -13.27 -3.05 18.37
C ALA A 56 -13.02 -2.34 19.72
N GLN A 57 -12.68 -1.05 19.70
CA GLN A 57 -12.55 -0.22 20.89
C GLN A 57 -13.88 -0.12 21.67
N ALA A 58 -14.99 0.08 20.96
CA ALA A 58 -16.33 0.15 21.56
C ALA A 58 -16.74 -1.19 22.20
N ARG A 59 -16.52 -2.32 21.51
CA ARG A 59 -16.79 -3.66 22.05
C ARG A 59 -15.90 -3.99 23.25
N GLY A 60 -14.63 -3.62 23.19
CA GLY A 60 -13.66 -3.85 24.26
C GLY A 60 -13.72 -2.82 25.39
N GLN A 61 -14.55 -1.78 25.27
CA GLN A 61 -14.63 -0.64 26.18
C GLN A 61 -13.26 -0.04 26.54
N THR A 62 -12.34 -0.03 25.58
CA THR A 62 -10.97 0.45 25.75
C THR A 62 -10.67 1.55 24.75
N PRO A 63 -9.96 2.62 25.16
CA PRO A 63 -9.59 3.71 24.26
C PRO A 63 -8.45 3.34 23.31
N TYR A 64 -7.86 2.15 23.44
CA TYR A 64 -6.73 1.67 22.65
C TYR A 64 -7.03 0.28 22.07
N LEU A 65 -6.32 -0.07 20.99
CA LEU A 65 -6.37 -1.38 20.37
C LEU A 65 -4.94 -1.89 20.18
N VAL A 66 -4.65 -3.11 20.64
CA VAL A 66 -3.34 -3.74 20.42
C VAL A 66 -3.39 -4.55 19.12
N LEU A 67 -2.63 -4.11 18.12
CA LEU A 67 -2.52 -4.81 16.83
C LEU A 67 -1.27 -5.70 16.83
N SER A 68 -1.41 -6.98 17.15
CA SER A 68 -0.34 -7.96 16.95
C SER A 68 -0.35 -8.46 15.50
N GLY A 69 0.73 -8.21 14.75
CA GLY A 69 0.97 -8.90 13.47
C GLY A 69 1.29 -10.39 13.67
N ASN A 70 1.80 -11.09 12.64
CA ASN A 70 2.28 -12.49 12.72
C ASN A 70 3.47 -12.71 13.70
N ALA A 71 3.80 -11.75 14.55
CA ALA A 71 4.64 -11.96 15.71
C ALA A 71 3.77 -12.59 16.81
N LYS A 72 4.12 -13.81 17.24
CA LYS A 72 3.52 -14.48 18.39
C LYS A 72 3.46 -13.50 19.57
N SER A 73 2.26 -13.01 19.85
CA SER A 73 1.99 -12.07 20.91
C SER A 73 2.04 -12.82 22.23
N GLY A 74 3.20 -12.78 22.89
CA GLY A 74 3.33 -13.15 24.30
C GLY A 74 2.73 -12.04 25.17
N TYR A 75 1.44 -12.11 25.43
CA TYR A 75 0.85 -11.44 26.58
C TYR A 75 0.61 -12.51 27.64
N VAL A 76 1.36 -12.41 28.74
CA VAL A 76 1.13 -13.15 29.97
C VAL A 76 0.31 -12.22 30.87
N HIS A 77 -0.90 -12.66 31.19
CA HIS A 77 -1.87 -12.19 32.19
C HIS A 77 -2.10 -10.67 32.34
#